data_AF-A0A7S1H1J0-F1
#
_entry.id   AF-A0A7S1H1J0-F1
#
_cell.length_a   1.000
_cell.length_b   1.000
_cell.length_c   1.000
_cell.angle_alpha   90.00
_cell.angle_beta   90.00
_cell.angle_gamma   90.00
#
_symmetry.space_group_name_H-M   'P 1'
#
loop_
_entity.id
_entity.type
_entity.pdbx_description
1 polymer ?
#
loop_
_entity_poly.entity_id
_entity_poly.type
_entity_poly.pdbx_seq_one_letter_code
_entity_poly.pdbx_strand_id
1 'polypeptide(L)'
;ESAQRAYDTVLARLTQTSLESQTTQSYVSTLTQATPPLKPSSPKLLLNSILSVFVGALLALAATFALEFMDRRVRTLDDVEMALGLTVIGVMPATSDSPK
;
A
#
# COMPACT_ATOMS: atom_id res chain seq x y z
N GLU A 1 61.09 26.71 -45.12
CA GLU A 1 60.55 25.34 -45.22
C GLU A 1 60.05 24.75 -43.90
N SER A 2 60.73 24.91 -42.76
CA SER A 2 60.28 24.36 -41.47
C SER A 2 58.95 24.95 -40.98
N ALA A 3 58.71 26.24 -41.20
CA ALA A 3 57.47 26.92 -40.80
C ALA A 3 56.23 26.48 -41.61
N GLN A 4 56.39 26.14 -42.89
CA GLN A 4 55.30 25.64 -43.73
C GLN A 4 54.90 24.23 -43.30
N ARG A 5 55.87 23.34 -43.06
CA ARG A 5 55.59 21.99 -42.57
C ARG A 5 54.89 21.97 -41.21
N ALA A 6 55.24 22.90 -40.32
CA ALA A 6 54.59 23.04 -39.02
C ALA A 6 53.15 23.56 -39.15
N TYR A 7 52.86 24.37 -40.16
CA TYR A 7 51.51 24.83 -40.46
C TYR A 7 50.65 23.71 -41.03
N ASP A 8 51.21 22.91 -41.95
CA ASP A 8 50.54 21.78 -42.57
C ASP A 8 50.17 20.70 -41.53
N THR A 9 51.03 20.44 -40.55
CA THR A 9 50.72 19.49 -39.47
C THR A 9 49.63 19.98 -38.52
N VAL A 10 49.55 21.30 -38.27
CA VAL A 10 48.47 21.89 -37.46
C VAL A 10 47.14 21.83 -38.22
N LEU A 11 47.14 22.12 -39.52
CA LEU A 11 45.97 21.97 -40.39
C LEU A 11 45.48 20.52 -40.46
N ALA A 12 46.40 19.56 -40.59
CA ALA A 12 46.06 18.13 -40.57
C ALA A 12 45.43 17.71 -39.24
N ARG A 13 45.94 18.20 -38.10
CA ARG A 13 45.32 17.92 -36.80
C ARG A 13 43.96 18.58 -36.63
N LEU A 14 43.78 19.81 -37.12
CA LEU A 14 42.48 20.49 -37.07
C LEU A 14 41.40 19.72 -37.84
N THR A 15 41.72 19.26 -39.04
CA THR A 15 40.79 18.46 -39.85
C THR A 15 40.47 17.11 -39.20
N GLN A 16 41.47 16.44 -38.62
CA GLN A 16 41.27 15.21 -37.86
C GLN A 16 40.37 15.41 -36.64
N THR A 17 40.66 16.41 -35.80
CA THR A 17 39.85 16.74 -34.62
C THR A 17 38.43 17.15 -35.01
N SER A 18 38.24 17.85 -36.14
CA SER A 18 36.91 18.22 -36.62
C SER A 18 36.08 17.01 -37.03
N LEU A 19 36.68 16.01 -37.69
CA LEU A 19 36.01 14.76 -38.07
C LEU A 19 35.71 13.87 -36.86
N GLU A 20 36.64 13.80 -35.91
CA GLU A 20 36.45 13.10 -34.63
C GLU A 20 35.38 13.77 -33.77
N SER A 21 35.31 15.11 -33.76
CA SER A 21 34.26 15.89 -33.08
C SER A 21 32.89 15.66 -33.72
N GLN A 22 32.80 15.60 -35.05
CA GLN A 22 31.56 15.28 -35.76
C GLN A 22 31.07 13.86 -35.46
N THR A 23 31.99 12.92 -35.21
CA THR A 23 31.69 11.53 -34.79
C THR A 23 31.34 11.42 -33.30
N THR A 24 31.98 12.25 -32.46
CA THR A 24 31.78 12.27 -30.99
C THR A 24 30.60 13.13 -30.57
N GLN A 25 29.99 13.89 -31.49
CA GLN A 25 28.63 14.41 -31.37
C GLN A 25 27.62 13.26 -31.46
N SER A 26 27.73 12.42 -30.44
CA SER A 26 26.77 11.52 -29.86
C SER A 26 25.48 11.46 -30.64
N TYR A 27 25.38 10.37 -31.40
CA TYR A 27 24.19 9.83 -32.03
C TYR A 27 23.14 9.46 -30.97
N VAL A 28 22.80 10.36 -30.06
CA VAL A 28 21.65 10.23 -29.16
C VAL A 28 20.47 10.83 -29.92
N SER A 29 20.02 10.09 -30.92
CA SER A 29 18.62 10.18 -31.32
C SER A 29 17.84 9.61 -30.14
N THR A 30 17.07 10.46 -29.47
CA THR A 30 16.11 10.01 -28.46
C THR A 30 15.06 9.17 -29.17
N LEU A 31 15.29 7.86 -29.25
CA LEU A 31 14.43 6.92 -29.97
C LEU A 31 13.00 6.90 -29.40
N THR A 32 12.85 7.23 -28.12
CA THR A 32 11.57 7.47 -27.45
C THR A 32 11.78 8.36 -26.23
N GLN A 33 10.97 9.41 -26.08
CA GLN A 33 10.87 10.16 -24.84
C GLN A 33 10.15 9.31 -23.79
N ALA A 34 10.64 9.32 -22.55
CA ALA A 34 10.00 8.62 -21.45
C ALA A 34 8.61 9.23 -21.17
N THR A 35 7.55 8.48 -21.46
CA THR A 35 6.18 8.89 -21.13
C THR A 35 5.94 8.72 -19.63
N PRO A 36 5.44 9.76 -18.94
CA PRO A 36 5.05 9.64 -17.54
C PRO A 36 3.90 8.64 -17.41
N PRO A 37 3.85 7.88 -16.29
CA PRO A 37 2.82 6.86 -16.11
C PRO A 37 1.43 7.51 -15.99
N LEU A 38 0.49 7.05 -16.82
CA LEU A 38 -0.90 7.52 -16.85
C LEU A 38 -1.66 7.25 -15.53
N LYS A 39 -1.18 6.30 -14.73
CA LYS A 39 -1.74 5.95 -13.43
C LYS A 39 -0.61 5.88 -12.40
N PRO A 40 -0.84 6.35 -11.17
CA PRO A 40 0.13 6.21 -10.10
C PRO A 40 0.42 4.73 -9.86
N SER A 41 1.70 4.37 -9.79
CA SER A 41 2.13 3.00 -9.46
C SER A 41 1.72 2.61 -8.04
N SER A 42 1.57 3.60 -7.16
CA SER A 42 1.17 3.44 -5.77
C SER A 42 0.68 4.79 -5.22
N PRO A 43 -0.24 4.80 -4.23
CA PRO A 43 -0.95 3.65 -3.67
C PRO A 43 -2.15 3.22 -4.52
N LYS A 44 -2.48 1.91 -4.51
CA LYS A 44 -3.67 1.37 -5.16
C LYS A 44 -4.90 1.62 -4.27
N LEU A 45 -5.50 2.82 -4.37
CA LEU A 45 -6.59 3.26 -3.50
C LEU A 45 -7.70 2.21 -3.34
N LEU A 46 -8.25 1.71 -4.44
CA LEU A 46 -9.35 0.72 -4.41
C LEU A 46 -8.98 -0.56 -3.65
N LEU A 47 -7.78 -1.09 -3.89
CA LEU A 47 -7.30 -2.29 -3.20
C LEU A 47 -7.15 -2.03 -1.70
N ASN A 48 -6.53 -0.90 -1.34
CA ASN A 48 -6.30 -0.54 0.05
C ASN A 48 -7.64 -0.29 0.80
N SER A 49 -8.62 0.31 0.14
CA SER A 49 -9.96 0.54 0.72
C SER A 49 -10.74 -0.75 0.93
N ILE A 50 -10.72 -1.68 -0.02
CA ILE A 50 -11.38 -2.98 0.15
C ILE A 50 -10.72 -3.75 1.29
N LEU A 51 -9.39 -3.75 1.32
CA LEU A 51 -8.63 -4.44 2.36
C LEU A 51 -8.87 -3.84 3.75
N SER A 52 -8.95 -2.51 3.86
CA SER A 52 -9.21 -1.86 5.15
C SER A 52 -10.61 -2.16 5.69
N VAL A 53 -11.62 -2.20 4.84
CA VAL A 53 -12.99 -2.59 5.23
C VAL A 53 -13.01 -4.04 5.72
N PHE A 54 -12.37 -4.95 4.98
CA PHE A 54 -12.33 -6.36 5.34
C PHE A 54 -11.62 -6.59 6.68
N VAL A 55 -10.43 -6.02 6.85
CA VAL A 55 -9.65 -6.13 8.10
C VAL A 55 -10.38 -5.43 9.26
N GLY A 56 -10.97 -4.26 9.02
CA GLY A 56 -11.75 -3.54 10.02
C GLY A 56 -12.97 -4.33 10.51
N ALA A 57 -13.68 -5.00 9.61
CA ALA A 57 -14.82 -5.85 9.98
C ALA A 57 -14.39 -7.06 10.83
N LEU A 58 -13.28 -7.72 10.45
CA LEU A 58 -12.72 -8.82 11.25
C LEU A 58 -12.31 -8.35 12.65
N LEU A 59 -11.64 -7.20 12.74
CA LEU A 59 -11.24 -6.63 14.01
C LEU A 59 -12.45 -6.22 14.86
N ALA A 60 -13.50 -5.67 14.26
CA ALA A 60 -14.72 -5.32 14.96
C ALA A 60 -15.39 -6.55 15.57
N LEU A 61 -15.54 -7.63 14.81
CA LEU A 61 -16.09 -8.90 15.31
C LEU A 61 -15.24 -9.46 16.45
N ALA A 62 -13.92 -9.52 16.26
CA ALA A 62 -13.00 -10.00 17.29
C ALA A 62 -13.10 -9.16 18.57
N ALA A 63 -13.18 -7.83 18.45
CA ALA A 63 -13.33 -6.92 19.58
C ALA A 63 -14.67 -7.11 20.30
N THR A 64 -15.77 -7.25 19.57
CA THR A 64 -17.09 -7.52 20.16
C THR A 64 -17.08 -8.82 20.96
N PHE A 65 -16.54 -9.91 20.40
CA PHE A 65 -16.42 -11.16 21.15
C PHE A 65 -15.49 -11.02 22.35
N ALA A 66 -14.34 -10.36 22.21
CA ALA A 66 -13.42 -10.15 23.33
C ALA A 66 -14.08 -9.37 24.47
N LEU A 67 -14.86 -8.32 24.15
CA LEU A 67 -15.62 -7.57 25.14
C LEU A 67 -16.70 -8.43 25.80
N GLU A 68 -17.43 -9.25 25.03
CA GLU A 68 -18.43 -10.17 25.59
C GLU A 68 -17.78 -11.21 26.51
N PHE A 69 -16.64 -11.80 26.14
CA PHE A 69 -15.91 -12.72 27.00
C PHE A 69 -15.40 -12.09 28.30
N MET A 70 -15.12 -10.78 28.29
CA MET A 70 -14.74 -10.04 29.49
C MET A 70 -15.94 -9.65 30.35
N ASP A 71 -17.14 -9.58 29.79
CA ASP A 71 -18.38 -9.31 30.52
C ASP A 71 -18.86 -10.59 31.22
N ARG A 72 -18.89 -10.58 32.56
CA ARG A 72 -19.36 -11.73 33.37
C ARG A 72 -20.87 -11.72 33.63
N ARG A 73 -21.62 -10.85 32.95
CA ARG A 73 -23.07 -10.74 33.15
C ARG A 73 -23.79 -11.95 32.57
N VAL A 74 -24.58 -12.60 33.41
CA VAL A 74 -25.53 -13.65 33.02
C VAL A 74 -26.74 -12.96 32.39
N ARG A 75 -27.02 -13.25 31.11
CA ARG A 75 -28.18 -12.71 30.38
C ARG A 75 -29.16 -13.78 29.94
N THR A 76 -28.69 -15.01 29.80
CA THR A 76 -29.47 -16.16 29.34
C THR A 76 -29.53 -17.26 30.40
N LEU A 77 -30.46 -18.21 30.24
CA LEU A 77 -30.55 -19.39 31.10
C LEU A 77 -29.30 -20.26 30.96
N ASP A 78 -28.79 -20.41 29.73
CA ASP A 78 -27.56 -21.16 29.44
C ASP A 78 -26.34 -20.57 30.19
N ASP A 79 -26.27 -19.25 30.33
CA ASP A 79 -25.22 -18.60 31.12
C ASP A 79 -25.29 -19.00 32.60
N VAL A 80 -26.49 -19.16 33.16
CA VAL A 80 -26.71 -19.61 34.55
C VAL A 80 -26.24 -21.06 34.71
N GLU A 81 -26.64 -21.92 33.79
CA GLU A 81 -26.28 -23.34 33.80
C GLU A 81 -24.76 -23.52 33.67
N MET A 82 -24.12 -22.80 32.75
CA MET A 82 -22.66 -22.83 32.60
C MET A 82 -21.94 -22.25 33.83
N ALA A 83 -22.42 -21.16 34.40
CA ALA A 83 -21.75 -20.50 35.52
C ALA A 83 -21.86 -21.29 36.83
N LEU A 84 -23.00 -21.95 37.06
CA LEU A 84 -23.29 -22.67 38.31
C LEU A 84 -23.10 -24.19 38.18
N GLY A 85 -23.07 -24.73 36.96
CA GLY A 85 -23.00 -26.17 36.70
C GLY A 85 -24.26 -26.93 37.10
N LEU A 86 -25.40 -26.23 37.18
CA LEU A 86 -26.68 -26.77 37.65
C LEU A 86 -27.76 -26.57 36.58
N THR A 87 -28.62 -27.59 36.39
CA THR A 87 -29.78 -27.49 35.49
C THR A 87 -30.84 -26.53 36.04
N VAL A 88 -31.39 -25.70 35.17
CA VAL A 88 -32.52 -24.83 35.48
C VAL A 88 -33.79 -25.65 35.66
N ILE A 89 -34.37 -25.58 36.86
CA ILE A 89 -35.59 -26.32 37.24
C ILE A 89 -36.90 -25.54 36.98
N GLY A 90 -36.80 -24.27 36.58
CA GLY A 90 -37.96 -23.43 36.28
C GLY A 90 -37.58 -21.96 36.09
N VAL A 91 -38.41 -21.23 35.33
CA VAL A 91 -38.24 -19.81 35.04
C VAL A 91 -39.43 -19.06 35.60
N MET A 92 -39.20 -18.03 36.42
CA MET A 92 -40.26 -17.15 36.89
C MET A 92 -40.56 -16.08 35.82
N PRO A 93 -41.82 -15.90 35.39
CA PRO A 93 -42.17 -14.84 34.47
C PRO A 93 -41.86 -13.48 35.10
N ALA A 94 -41.18 -12.61 34.35
CA ALA A 94 -40.97 -11.23 34.80
C ALA A 94 -42.34 -10.54 34.94
N THR A 95 -42.63 -10.02 36.13
CA THR A 95 -43.81 -9.19 36.33
C THR A 95 -43.64 -7.89 35.56
N SER A 96 -44.45 -7.66 34.54
CA SER A 96 -44.51 -6.39 33.82
C SER A 96 -45.20 -5.35 34.70
N ASP A 97 -44.52 -4.91 35.77
CA ASP A 97 -44.93 -3.71 36.47
C ASP A 97 -43.69 -2.97 36.99
N SER A 98 -43.32 -1.93 36.24
CA SER A 98 -42.43 -0.88 36.68
C SER A 98 -42.78 0.36 35.85
N PRO A 99 -43.23 1.46 36.47
CA PRO A 99 -43.51 2.70 35.76
C PRO A 99 -42.18 3.32 35.28
N LYS A 100 -42.26 3.99 34.13
CA LYS A 100 -41.18 4.69 33.42
C LYS A 100 -40.21 5.48 34.32
#